data_AF-A0A7W1INV6-F1
#
_entry.id   AF-A0A7W1INV6-F1
#
_cell.length_a   1.000
_cell.length_b   1.000
_cell.length_c   1.000
_cell.angle_alpha   90.00
_cell.angle_beta   90.00
_cell.angle_gamma   90.00
#
_symmetry.space_group_name_H-M   'P 1'
#
loop_
_entity.id
_entity.type
_entity.pdbx_description
1 polymer ?
#
loop_
_entity_poly.entity_id
_entity_poly.type
_entity_poly.pdbx_seq_one_letter_code
_entity_poly.pdbx_strand_id
1 'polypeptide(L)'
;MKTLPVILISIYLFTSCKKDTNACKDYKEISGQKQLVDVSNINAPELIDTLNKHPELQLYSFKTSSTGWVARCNIFYKHLIIFTENYLINKGYNTGFIYASDTLRPQNISISLEPLISYQDAIKTAKQYINFDHTCISYRLGIYNTDISRRALKSYKLVWKIEGANHFPYAFIDAESKTVLMMDNGIRTGFID
;
A
#
# COMPACT_ATOMS: atom_id res chain seq x y z
N MET A 1 35.29 -11.85 -65.45
CA MET A 1 35.09 -11.09 -64.21
C MET A 1 34.32 -11.95 -63.23
N LYS A 2 34.83 -12.07 -61.99
CA LYS A 2 34.32 -12.94 -60.94
C LYS A 2 33.04 -12.36 -60.34
N THR A 3 32.00 -13.17 -60.17
CA THR A 3 30.85 -12.84 -59.31
C THR A 3 30.61 -13.98 -58.34
N LEU A 4 30.89 -13.69 -57.07
CA LEU A 4 30.64 -14.52 -55.89
C LEU A 4 29.13 -14.73 -55.67
N PRO A 5 28.67 -15.90 -55.21
CA PRO A 5 27.36 -16.03 -54.59
C PRO A 5 27.44 -15.51 -53.14
N VAL A 6 26.70 -14.44 -52.86
CA VAL A 6 26.46 -13.94 -51.49
C VAL A 6 25.43 -14.87 -50.84
N ILE A 7 25.90 -15.75 -49.96
CA ILE A 7 25.04 -16.54 -49.08
C ILE A 7 24.51 -15.60 -48.00
N LEU A 8 23.24 -15.21 -48.11
CA LEU A 8 22.52 -14.47 -47.09
C LEU A 8 22.20 -15.42 -45.91
N ILE A 9 23.11 -15.48 -44.94
CA ILE A 9 22.83 -16.12 -43.66
C ILE A 9 21.95 -15.15 -42.89
N SER A 10 20.63 -15.34 -42.97
CA SER A 10 19.65 -14.71 -42.08
C SER A 10 19.87 -15.25 -40.67
N ILE A 11 20.78 -14.61 -39.93
CA ILE A 11 20.91 -14.76 -38.48
C ILE A 11 19.61 -14.20 -37.91
N TYR A 12 18.65 -15.10 -37.67
CA TYR A 12 17.61 -14.87 -36.68
C TYR A 12 18.35 -14.68 -35.36
N LEU A 13 18.70 -13.42 -35.08
CA LEU A 13 18.94 -12.94 -33.75
C LEU A 13 17.66 -13.25 -32.97
N PHE A 14 17.67 -14.40 -32.30
CA PHE A 14 16.92 -14.55 -31.08
C PHE A 14 17.43 -13.43 -30.18
N THR A 15 16.80 -12.27 -30.27
CA THR A 15 16.78 -11.29 -29.21
C THR A 15 16.13 -12.03 -28.06
N SER A 16 16.96 -12.77 -27.32
CA SER A 16 16.71 -13.09 -25.94
C SER A 16 16.54 -11.73 -25.27
N CYS A 17 15.32 -11.21 -25.30
CA CYS A 17 14.81 -10.41 -24.21
C CYS A 17 15.01 -11.31 -22.99
N LYS A 18 16.16 -11.15 -22.33
CA LYS A 18 16.26 -11.42 -20.91
C LYS A 18 15.20 -10.51 -20.31
N LYS A 19 13.99 -11.01 -20.19
CA LYS A 19 12.98 -10.45 -19.32
C LYS A 19 13.71 -10.42 -17.99
N ASP A 20 14.07 -9.23 -17.53
CA ASP A 20 14.70 -9.01 -16.23
C ASP A 20 13.72 -9.49 -15.16
N THR A 21 13.64 -10.81 -14.99
CA THR A 21 12.95 -11.43 -13.88
C THR A 21 13.92 -11.37 -12.73
N ASN A 22 14.11 -10.16 -12.19
CA ASN A 22 14.47 -9.99 -10.80
C ASN A 22 13.27 -10.45 -9.96
N ALA A 23 12.97 -11.75 -10.03
CA ALA A 23 12.08 -12.40 -9.10
C ALA A 23 12.78 -12.32 -7.74
N CYS A 24 12.18 -11.63 -6.78
CA CYS A 24 12.71 -11.60 -5.42
C CYS A 24 12.79 -13.04 -4.91
N LYS A 25 13.99 -13.47 -4.48
CA LYS A 25 14.20 -14.80 -3.91
C LYS A 25 13.43 -14.98 -2.60
N ASP A 26 13.18 -13.89 -1.88
CA ASP A 26 12.55 -13.87 -0.56
C ASP A 26 11.35 -12.91 -0.48
N TYR A 27 10.49 -13.15 0.50
CA TYR A 27 9.39 -12.25 0.86
C TYR A 27 9.91 -11.05 1.65
N LYS A 28 9.37 -9.86 1.37
CA LYS A 28 9.78 -8.63 2.04
C LYS A 28 8.77 -8.22 3.12
N GLU A 29 9.21 -8.19 4.37
CA GLU A 29 8.43 -7.54 5.42
C GLU A 29 8.43 -6.03 5.26
N ILE A 30 7.26 -5.42 5.37
CA ILE A 30 7.11 -3.98 5.52
C ILE A 30 6.75 -3.72 6.98
N SER A 31 7.68 -3.18 7.75
CA SER A 31 7.49 -2.86 9.16
C SER A 31 7.82 -1.39 9.48
N GLY A 32 7.30 -0.92 10.61
CA GLY A 32 7.61 0.39 11.15
C GLY A 32 6.81 1.56 10.59
N GLN A 33 7.16 2.74 11.12
CA GLN A 33 6.47 4.02 10.89
C GLN A 33 7.50 5.10 10.52
N LYS A 34 8.18 4.95 9.37
CA LYS A 34 9.07 6.00 8.84
C LYS A 34 8.28 6.94 7.94
N GLN A 35 8.39 8.26 8.11
CA GLN A 35 7.74 9.20 7.21
C GLN A 35 8.13 8.88 5.75
N LEU A 36 7.14 8.81 4.86
CA LEU A 36 7.39 8.51 3.43
C LEU A 36 7.59 9.79 2.61
N VAL A 37 7.38 10.94 3.25
CA VAL A 37 7.68 12.28 2.75
C VAL A 37 8.64 12.95 3.71
N ASP A 38 9.68 13.58 3.18
CA ASP A 38 10.60 14.39 3.99
C ASP A 38 9.89 15.67 4.46
N VAL A 39 9.64 15.75 5.76
CA VAL A 39 8.93 16.85 6.39
C VAL A 39 9.80 18.10 6.59
N SER A 40 11.13 17.98 6.50
CA SER A 40 12.05 19.10 6.77
C SER A 40 11.91 20.25 5.77
N ASN A 41 11.41 19.96 4.58
CA ASN A 41 11.25 20.91 3.48
C ASN A 41 9.81 21.39 3.28
N ILE A 42 8.88 21.02 4.17
CA ILE A 42 7.46 21.37 4.04
C ILE A 42 7.18 22.73 4.69
N ASN A 43 6.79 23.71 3.87
CA ASN A 43 6.29 25.01 4.34
C ASN A 43 4.78 24.97 4.64
N ALA A 44 4.39 24.21 5.67
CA ALA A 44 3.02 24.10 6.15
C ALA A 44 2.99 23.92 7.68
N PRO A 45 3.12 25.02 8.47
CA PRO A 45 3.29 24.93 9.92
C PRO A 45 2.14 24.20 10.63
N GLU A 46 0.91 24.29 10.13
CA GLU A 46 -0.24 23.59 10.72
C GLU A 46 -0.18 22.07 10.51
N LEU A 47 0.38 21.62 9.37
CA LEU A 47 0.64 20.20 9.15
C LEU A 47 1.73 19.70 10.10
N ILE A 48 2.83 20.45 10.24
CA ILE A 48 3.93 20.09 11.12
C ILE A 48 3.46 20.02 12.58
N ASP A 49 2.69 21.00 13.04
CA ASP A 49 2.06 21.00 14.37
C ASP A 49 1.16 19.76 14.57
N THR A 50 0.35 19.42 13.57
CA THR A 50 -0.51 18.23 13.62
C THR A 50 0.29 16.94 13.73
N LEU A 51 1.35 16.78 12.92
CA LEU A 51 2.22 15.60 12.96
C LEU A 51 2.97 15.47 14.29
N ASN A 52 3.35 16.58 14.91
CA ASN A 52 3.98 16.59 16.23
C ASN A 52 3.01 16.19 17.35
N LYS A 53 1.74 16.62 17.26
CA LYS A 53 0.69 16.31 18.25
C LYS A 53 0.15 14.88 18.12
N HIS A 54 0.22 14.32 16.92
CA HIS A 54 -0.33 13.00 16.60
C HIS A 54 0.78 12.06 16.10
N PRO A 55 1.60 11.51 17.02
CA PRO A 55 2.69 10.60 16.66
C PRO A 55 2.20 9.30 16.03
N GLU A 56 0.90 9.00 16.07
CA GLU A 56 0.27 7.91 15.32
C GLU A 56 0.15 8.17 13.80
N LEU A 57 0.46 9.38 13.33
CA LEU A 57 0.38 9.74 11.93
C LEU A 57 1.70 9.53 11.18
N GLN A 58 1.59 9.04 9.96
CA GLN A 58 2.70 8.95 9.01
C GLN A 58 2.28 9.60 7.70
N LEU A 59 2.85 10.76 7.40
CA LEU A 59 2.69 11.47 6.13
C LEU A 59 3.22 10.60 4.98
N TYR A 60 2.35 10.32 4.01
CA TYR A 60 2.72 9.58 2.80
C TYR A 60 2.49 10.34 1.50
N SER A 61 1.75 11.44 1.55
CA SER A 61 1.56 12.32 0.40
C SER A 61 1.38 13.75 0.86
N PHE A 62 2.11 14.67 0.23
CA PHE A 62 1.92 16.10 0.38
C PHE A 62 1.90 16.72 -1.02
N LYS A 63 0.82 17.43 -1.35
CA LYS A 63 0.62 18.07 -2.66
C LYS A 63 0.28 19.53 -2.44
N THR A 64 0.97 20.42 -3.14
CA THR A 64 0.73 21.86 -3.11
C THR A 64 0.19 22.32 -4.46
N SER A 65 -0.59 23.40 -4.45
CA SER A 65 -1.07 24.11 -5.63
C SER A 65 -1.07 25.62 -5.35
N SER A 66 -1.43 26.42 -6.35
CA SER A 66 -1.63 27.87 -6.16
C SER A 66 -2.79 28.20 -5.21
N THR A 67 -3.71 27.27 -4.98
CA THR A 67 -4.91 27.49 -4.17
C THR A 67 -4.81 26.90 -2.77
N GLY A 68 -3.78 26.11 -2.47
CA GLY A 68 -3.66 25.45 -1.17
C GLY A 68 -2.73 24.24 -1.15
N TRP A 69 -2.91 23.38 -0.16
CA TRP A 69 -2.22 22.10 -0.06
C TRP A 69 -3.11 20.99 0.51
N VAL A 70 -2.74 19.75 0.19
CA VAL A 70 -3.38 18.53 0.65
C VAL A 70 -2.32 17.57 1.19
N ALA A 71 -2.49 17.16 2.43
CA ALA A 71 -1.65 16.17 3.11
C ALA A 71 -2.47 14.91 3.39
N ARG A 72 -1.88 13.73 3.17
CA ARG A 72 -2.49 12.44 3.51
C ARG A 72 -1.54 11.65 4.40
N CYS A 73 -2.10 11.15 5.49
CA CYS A 73 -1.38 10.37 6.49
C CYS A 73 -2.00 8.98 6.64
N ASN A 74 -1.14 7.98 6.82
CA ASN A 74 -1.53 6.69 7.37
C ASN A 74 -1.76 6.88 8.87
N ILE A 75 -2.68 6.11 9.44
CA ILE A 75 -2.94 6.08 10.88
C ILE A 75 -2.39 4.79 11.46
N PHE A 76 -1.71 4.88 12.60
CA PHE A 76 -1.16 3.74 13.33
C PHE A 76 -1.86 3.56 14.68
N TYR A 77 -1.97 2.32 15.14
CA TYR A 77 -2.35 1.97 16.50
C TYR A 77 -1.31 0.98 17.04
N LYS A 78 -0.63 1.34 18.14
CA LYS A 78 0.43 0.52 18.75
C LYS A 78 1.44 -0.02 17.70
N HIS A 79 1.94 0.87 16.83
CA HIS A 79 2.88 0.58 15.73
C HIS A 79 2.34 -0.24 14.54
N LEU A 80 1.05 -0.58 14.54
CA LEU A 80 0.39 -1.26 13.43
C LEU A 80 -0.39 -0.25 12.58
N ILE A 81 -0.21 -0.29 11.26
CA ILE A 81 -0.98 0.53 10.33
C ILE A 81 -2.46 0.11 10.35
N ILE A 82 -3.37 1.07 10.28
CA ILE A 82 -4.79 0.81 10.01
C ILE A 82 -5.05 1.00 8.51
N PHE A 83 -5.12 -0.08 7.75
CA PHE A 83 -5.07 -0.05 6.28
C PHE A 83 -6.24 0.67 5.61
N THR A 84 -7.41 0.62 6.23
CA THR A 84 -8.67 1.18 5.71
C THR A 84 -8.88 2.63 6.13
N GLU A 85 -7.95 3.21 6.86
CA GLU A 85 -8.09 4.55 7.42
C GLU A 85 -6.93 5.44 7.01
N ASN A 86 -7.26 6.69 6.70
CA ASN A 86 -6.28 7.72 6.46
C ASN A 86 -6.77 9.01 7.11
N TYR A 87 -5.81 9.87 7.45
CA TYR A 87 -6.10 11.22 7.91
C TYR A 87 -5.74 12.19 6.79
N LEU A 88 -6.72 12.97 6.35
CA LEU A 88 -6.57 13.95 5.27
C LEU A 88 -6.61 15.34 5.88
N ILE A 89 -5.63 16.17 5.56
CA ILE A 89 -5.65 17.60 5.92
C ILE A 89 -5.59 18.41 4.64
N ASN A 90 -6.47 19.40 4.51
CA ASN A 90 -6.52 20.32 3.39
C ASN A 90 -6.53 21.76 3.92
N LYS A 91 -5.70 22.62 3.33
CA LYS A 91 -5.70 24.06 3.57
C LYS A 91 -5.91 24.81 2.26
N GLY A 92 -6.91 25.70 2.23
CA GLY A 92 -7.09 26.67 1.15
C GLY A 92 -6.40 28.00 1.48
N TYR A 93 -5.55 28.51 0.59
CA TYR A 93 -4.87 29.80 0.79
C TYR A 93 -5.84 30.98 0.68
N ASN A 94 -6.79 30.91 -0.26
CA ASN A 94 -7.73 32.02 -0.52
C ASN A 94 -8.78 32.19 0.56
N THR A 95 -9.11 31.11 1.28
CA THR A 95 -10.13 31.12 2.34
C THR A 95 -9.51 31.11 3.74
N GLY A 96 -8.22 30.80 3.86
CA GLY A 96 -7.56 30.50 5.14
C GLY A 96 -8.11 29.25 5.84
N PHE A 97 -9.05 28.54 5.22
CA PHE A 97 -9.77 27.44 5.85
C PHE A 97 -8.93 26.17 5.86
N ILE A 98 -8.91 25.50 7.02
CA ILE A 98 -8.30 24.19 7.18
C ILE A 98 -9.41 23.19 7.50
N TYR A 99 -9.45 22.10 6.76
CA TYR A 99 -10.34 20.99 6.99
C TYR A 99 -9.55 19.70 7.14
N ALA A 100 -9.93 18.91 8.14
CA ALA A 100 -9.47 17.53 8.27
C ALA A 100 -10.63 16.57 8.00
N SER A 101 -10.43 15.61 7.10
CA SER A 101 -11.36 14.49 6.96
C SER A 101 -10.89 13.34 7.85
N ASP A 102 -11.87 12.72 8.49
CA ASP A 102 -11.75 11.66 9.49
C ASP A 102 -11.36 12.11 10.90
N THR A 103 -11.92 11.41 11.87
CA THR A 103 -11.62 11.64 13.29
C THR A 103 -10.47 10.74 13.68
N LEU A 104 -9.43 11.32 14.27
CA LEU A 104 -8.33 10.60 14.91
C LEU A 104 -8.89 9.87 16.14
N ARG A 105 -9.42 8.66 15.92
CA ARG A 105 -10.04 7.84 16.98
C ARG A 105 -9.56 6.38 16.97
N PRO A 106 -8.24 6.10 16.99
CA PRO A 106 -7.79 4.74 17.24
C PRO A 106 -7.81 4.37 18.74
N GLN A 107 -8.28 5.24 19.64
CA GLN A 107 -7.93 5.14 21.07
C GLN A 107 -8.49 3.90 21.81
N ASN A 108 -9.45 3.15 21.25
CA ASN A 108 -10.02 1.97 21.91
C ASN A 108 -10.27 0.81 20.93
N ILE A 109 -9.26 0.37 20.17
CA ILE A 109 -9.38 -0.84 19.36
C ILE A 109 -9.25 -2.07 20.28
N SER A 110 -10.37 -2.77 20.51
CA SER A 110 -10.46 -3.93 21.40
C SER A 110 -10.26 -5.26 20.66
N ILE A 111 -9.05 -5.48 20.14
CA ILE A 111 -8.65 -6.73 19.46
C ILE A 111 -7.32 -7.24 20.02
N SER A 112 -7.04 -8.54 19.88
CA SER A 112 -5.69 -9.07 20.08
C SER A 112 -4.76 -8.52 18.99
N LEU A 113 -3.55 -8.10 19.38
CA LEU A 113 -2.49 -7.69 18.45
C LEU A 113 -1.46 -8.80 18.21
N GLU A 114 -1.67 -9.98 18.79
CA GLU A 114 -0.84 -11.16 18.56
C GLU A 114 -1.45 -11.99 17.42
N PRO A 115 -0.73 -12.17 16.30
CA PRO A 115 -1.22 -13.00 15.21
C PRO A 115 -1.18 -14.48 15.61
N LEU A 116 -2.29 -15.20 15.44
CA LEU A 116 -2.34 -16.66 15.64
C LEU A 116 -1.82 -17.45 14.44
N ILE A 117 -1.65 -16.77 13.30
CA ILE A 117 -1.14 -17.36 12.07
C ILE A 117 0.16 -16.65 11.65
N SER A 118 1.11 -17.42 11.15
CA SER A 118 2.35 -16.87 10.61
C SER A 118 2.12 -16.14 9.28
N TYR A 119 3.05 -15.26 8.90
CA TYR A 119 3.00 -14.62 7.60
C TYR A 119 3.15 -15.64 6.45
N GLN A 120 3.89 -16.75 6.65
CA GLN A 120 4.03 -17.80 5.64
C GLN A 120 2.69 -18.47 5.36
N ASP A 121 1.91 -18.75 6.41
CA ASP A 121 0.56 -19.30 6.29
C ASP A 121 -0.37 -18.31 5.58
N ALA A 122 -0.29 -17.02 5.91
CA ALA A 122 -1.06 -15.99 5.23
C ALA A 122 -0.71 -15.87 3.74
N ILE A 123 0.56 -15.93 3.37
CA ILE A 123 1.01 -15.94 1.96
C ILE A 123 0.50 -17.19 1.24
N LYS A 124 0.58 -18.37 1.89
CA LYS A 124 0.06 -19.61 1.32
C LYS A 124 -1.45 -19.51 1.05
N THR A 125 -2.22 -18.96 1.98
CA THR A 125 -3.64 -18.69 1.78
C THR A 125 -3.85 -17.71 0.62
N ALA A 126 -3.15 -16.58 0.59
CA ALA A 126 -3.32 -15.58 -0.47
C ALA A 126 -3.06 -16.16 -1.87
N LYS A 127 -2.04 -17.02 -2.02
CA LYS A 127 -1.71 -17.71 -3.27
C LYS A 127 -2.77 -18.70 -3.76
N GLN A 128 -3.72 -19.12 -2.91
CA GLN A 128 -4.85 -19.94 -3.34
C GLN A 128 -5.88 -19.14 -4.16
N TYR A 129 -5.90 -17.81 -4.01
CA TYR A 129 -6.89 -16.92 -4.62
C TYR A 129 -6.29 -15.95 -5.64
N ILE A 130 -5.03 -15.57 -5.46
CA ILE A 130 -4.33 -14.59 -6.29
C ILE A 130 -3.09 -15.22 -6.90
N ASN A 131 -2.92 -15.07 -8.21
CA ASN A 131 -1.65 -15.35 -8.84
C ASN A 131 -0.70 -14.15 -8.69
N PHE A 132 0.36 -14.32 -7.89
CA PHE A 132 1.42 -13.33 -7.71
C PHE A 132 2.59 -13.49 -8.72
N ASP A 133 2.44 -14.37 -9.72
CA ASP A 133 3.51 -14.76 -10.64
C ASP A 133 4.23 -13.55 -11.25
N HIS A 134 5.56 -13.60 -11.11
CA HIS A 134 6.54 -12.59 -11.56
C HIS A 134 6.66 -11.31 -10.72
N THR A 135 5.98 -11.22 -9.58
CA THR A 135 6.11 -10.05 -8.69
C THR A 135 6.86 -10.38 -7.39
N CYS A 136 7.63 -9.40 -6.91
CA CYS A 136 8.13 -9.44 -5.53
C CYS A 136 6.94 -9.35 -4.57
N ILE A 137 6.81 -10.33 -3.68
CA ILE A 137 5.78 -10.34 -2.66
C ILE A 137 6.31 -9.63 -1.41
N SER A 138 5.54 -8.67 -0.92
CA SER A 138 5.72 -8.09 0.39
C SER A 138 4.54 -8.41 1.31
N TYR A 139 4.80 -8.39 2.60
CA TYR A 139 3.79 -8.61 3.62
C TYR A 139 3.90 -7.59 4.75
N ARG A 140 2.76 -7.29 5.38
CA ARG A 140 2.68 -6.36 6.51
C ARG A 140 1.58 -6.75 7.48
N LEU A 141 1.91 -6.81 8.76
CA LEU A 141 0.90 -6.90 9.82
C LEU A 141 0.26 -5.53 10.03
N GLY A 142 -1.07 -5.50 10.16
CA GLY A 142 -1.79 -4.28 10.45
C GLY A 142 -3.23 -4.55 10.86
N ILE A 143 -4.01 -3.48 10.94
CA ILE A 143 -5.40 -3.50 11.37
C ILE A 143 -6.28 -3.16 10.17
N TYR A 144 -7.39 -3.88 10.06
CA TYR A 144 -8.38 -3.68 9.01
C TYR A 144 -9.74 -3.39 9.65
N ASN A 145 -10.37 -2.28 9.28
CA ASN A 145 -11.76 -2.02 9.64
C ASN A 145 -12.65 -2.76 8.63
N THR A 146 -13.35 -3.80 9.10
CA THR A 146 -14.29 -4.57 8.29
C THR A 146 -15.58 -3.80 8.00
N ASP A 147 -15.84 -2.72 8.75
CA ASP A 147 -17.02 -1.88 8.59
C ASP A 147 -16.68 -0.60 7.83
N ILE A 148 -16.93 -0.59 6.52
CA ILE A 148 -16.63 0.55 5.63
C ILE A 148 -17.63 1.71 5.79
N SER A 149 -18.71 1.52 6.56
CA SER A 149 -19.71 2.55 6.81
C SER A 149 -19.20 3.59 7.81
N ARG A 150 -19.18 4.87 7.41
CA ARG A 150 -18.80 6.00 8.28
C ARG A 150 -19.71 6.20 9.50
N ARG A 151 -20.87 5.53 9.54
CA ARG A 151 -21.89 5.68 10.60
C ARG A 151 -21.95 4.48 11.55
N ALA A 152 -21.31 3.37 11.19
CA ALA A 152 -21.29 2.16 12.02
C ALA A 152 -20.21 2.26 13.11
N LEU A 153 -20.40 1.50 14.19
CA LEU A 153 -19.30 1.21 15.11
C LEU A 153 -18.24 0.43 14.33
N LYS A 154 -17.03 0.98 14.26
CA LYS A 154 -15.93 0.36 13.53
C LYS A 154 -15.63 -1.03 14.10
N SER A 155 -15.54 -2.02 13.23
CA SER A 155 -15.21 -3.40 13.58
C SER A 155 -13.82 -3.70 13.05
N TYR A 156 -12.88 -3.97 13.94
CA TYR A 156 -11.48 -4.12 13.56
C TYR A 156 -11.06 -5.58 13.62
N LYS A 157 -10.12 -5.95 12.74
CA LYS A 157 -9.40 -7.22 12.76
C LYS A 157 -7.91 -7.00 12.60
N LEU A 158 -7.11 -7.84 13.25
CA LEU A 158 -5.68 -7.95 12.95
C LEU A 158 -5.53 -8.75 11.66
N VAL A 159 -4.73 -8.25 10.71
CA VAL A 159 -4.60 -8.85 9.39
C VAL A 159 -3.16 -8.84 8.90
N TRP A 160 -2.83 -9.85 8.09
CA TRP A 160 -1.69 -9.82 7.19
C TRP A 160 -2.13 -9.25 5.84
N LYS A 161 -1.58 -8.11 5.43
CA LYS A 161 -1.66 -7.65 4.04
C LYS A 161 -0.54 -8.31 3.25
N ILE A 162 -0.90 -9.08 2.24
CA ILE A 162 0.02 -9.67 1.27
C ILE A 162 -0.14 -8.90 -0.04
N GLU A 163 0.94 -8.36 -0.60
CA GLU A 163 0.88 -7.57 -1.82
C GLU A 163 2.04 -7.89 -2.75
N GLY A 164 1.78 -7.84 -4.06
CA GLY A 164 2.78 -7.92 -5.11
C GLY A 164 3.51 -6.59 -5.32
N ALA A 165 4.28 -6.54 -6.40
CA ALA A 165 5.05 -5.37 -6.79
C ALA A 165 4.12 -4.18 -7.08
N ASN A 166 4.52 -2.96 -6.70
CA ASN A 166 3.70 -1.76 -6.86
C ASN A 166 2.35 -1.81 -6.11
N HIS A 167 2.27 -2.56 -5.01
CA HIS A 167 1.09 -2.69 -4.14
C HIS A 167 -0.10 -3.45 -4.77
N PHE A 168 0.10 -4.12 -5.90
CA PHE A 168 -0.89 -4.98 -6.57
C PHE A 168 -0.24 -6.25 -7.14
N PRO A 169 -0.97 -7.36 -7.28
CA PRO A 169 -2.26 -7.63 -6.63
C PRO A 169 -2.10 -7.68 -5.10
N TYR A 170 -3.20 -7.65 -4.33
CA TYR A 170 -3.13 -7.74 -2.87
C TYR A 170 -4.27 -8.54 -2.23
N ALA A 171 -4.02 -9.07 -1.03
CA ALA A 171 -5.01 -9.71 -0.16
C ALA A 171 -4.83 -9.27 1.30
N PHE A 172 -5.93 -9.17 2.02
CA PHE A 172 -5.98 -9.06 3.48
C PHE A 172 -6.44 -10.38 4.07
N ILE A 173 -5.56 -11.02 4.85
CA ILE A 173 -5.81 -12.29 5.50
C ILE A 173 -5.99 -12.03 7.00
N ASP A 174 -7.10 -12.48 7.57
CA ASP A 174 -7.36 -12.45 9.00
C ASP A 174 -6.25 -13.21 9.75
N ALA A 175 -5.55 -12.51 10.65
CA ALA A 175 -4.41 -13.03 11.37
C ALA A 175 -4.78 -14.02 12.50
N GLU A 176 -6.07 -14.21 12.77
CA GLU A 176 -6.61 -15.20 13.71
C GLU A 176 -7.11 -16.44 12.96
N SER A 177 -7.94 -16.24 11.93
CA SER A 177 -8.74 -17.33 11.33
C SER A 177 -8.23 -17.86 9.98
N LYS A 178 -7.21 -17.22 9.37
CA LYS A 178 -6.78 -17.47 7.97
C LYS A 178 -7.82 -17.10 6.90
N THR A 179 -8.91 -16.45 7.27
CA THR A 179 -9.96 -16.04 6.31
C THR A 179 -9.47 -14.90 5.42
N VAL A 180 -9.75 -14.97 4.11
CA VAL A 180 -9.54 -13.83 3.20
C VAL A 180 -10.66 -12.81 3.42
N LEU A 181 -10.31 -11.62 3.90
CA LEU A 181 -11.29 -10.55 4.19
C LEU A 181 -11.53 -9.66 2.97
N MET A 182 -10.49 -9.41 2.18
CA MET A 182 -10.55 -8.60 0.97
C MET A 182 -9.39 -9.00 0.05
N MET A 183 -9.62 -8.92 -1.25
CA MET A 183 -8.57 -9.08 -2.26
C MET A 183 -8.84 -8.20 -3.48
N ASP A 184 -7.77 -7.82 -4.17
CA ASP A 184 -7.81 -7.21 -5.50
C ASP A 184 -6.72 -7.91 -6.35
N ASN A 185 -7.16 -8.60 -7.39
CA ASN A 185 -6.27 -9.34 -8.30
C ASN A 185 -5.61 -8.42 -9.35
N GLY A 186 -5.86 -7.11 -9.32
CA GLY A 186 -5.31 -6.14 -10.26
C GLY A 186 -5.91 -6.23 -11.67
N ILE A 187 -6.87 -7.12 -11.92
CA ILE A 187 -7.57 -7.23 -13.20
C ILE A 187 -8.66 -6.17 -13.23
N ARG A 188 -8.27 -4.93 -13.53
CA ARG A 188 -9.21 -3.88 -13.91
C ARG A 188 -9.51 -4.05 -15.40
N THR A 189 -10.44 -4.94 -15.72
CA THR A 189 -11.10 -4.89 -17.05
C THR A 189 -11.93 -3.62 -17.09
N GLY A 190 -11.30 -2.50 -17.46
CA GLY A 190 -12.05 -1.37 -17.97
C GLY A 190 -12.73 -1.85 -19.24
N PHE A 191 -14.05 -2.03 -19.20
CA PHE A 191 -14.84 -1.94 -20.41
C PHE A 191 -14.65 -0.49 -20.88
N ILE A 192 -13.86 -0.32 -21.93
CA ILE A 192 -13.96 0.85 -22.79
C ILE A 192 -15.20 0.55 -23.63
N ASP A 193 -16.33 1.14 -23.25
CA ASP A 193 -17.43 1.35 -24.22
C ASP A 193 -16.99 2.45 -25.20
#